data_AF-A0A9Q9YZK2-F1
#
_entry.id   AF-A0A9Q9YZK2-F1
#
_cell.length_a   1.000
_cell.length_b   1.000
_cell.length_c   1.000
_cell.angle_alpha   90.00
_cell.angle_beta   90.00
_cell.angle_gamma   90.00
#
_symmetry.space_group_name_H-M   'P 1'
#
loop_
_entity.id
_entity.type
_entity.pdbx_description
1 polymer ?
#
loop_
_entity_poly.entity_id
_entity_poly.type
_entity_poly.pdbx_seq_one_letter_code
_entity_poly.pdbx_strand_id
1 'polypeptide(L)'
;MTDITSSSHLDSECIDPQNGVYIVRKSIHGASTPLHVQIKIWGEQHRVSCELNECQTNKVLAWRSGLLSCQCVHLQSVSYCKTFLTSPSLTEESLKEMVKSKWFGQDKIKQYVDRQKLAQEENAPLSVESKIGIPPSKRFISVYKPNISYYSILDRVMVSYDTKKNLWHCPCAKTLRSCTHKYIAKWHLFQVNPELFRKVQSTESAEEFQATAMEESDESETYPTKDVSKVKSMVEYILMNKKLPSTIPNHLRLSSVYKEFPQHLIPDETMCYHCSDCTFLSDPVCITREAKILTTTGIVQGGSLLQHLFYFNYE
;
A
#
# COMPACT_ATOMS: atom_id res chain seq x y z
N MET A 1 -5.11 -10.88 19.86
CA MET A 1 -6.01 -10.18 18.93
C MET A 1 -7.09 -9.56 19.79
N THR A 2 -7.18 -8.23 19.87
CA THR A 2 -8.26 -7.56 20.58
C THR A 2 -9.52 -7.70 19.74
N ASP A 3 -10.61 -8.19 20.33
CA ASP A 3 -11.88 -8.31 19.62
C ASP A 3 -12.37 -6.92 19.19
N ILE A 4 -12.86 -6.84 17.96
CA ILE A 4 -13.50 -5.63 17.45
C ILE A 4 -14.92 -5.58 17.99
N THR A 5 -15.19 -4.51 18.73
CA THR A 5 -16.45 -4.30 19.42
C THR A 5 -17.04 -2.96 19.01
N SER A 6 -18.30 -2.71 19.37
CA SER A 6 -18.93 -1.41 19.14
C SER A 6 -18.17 -0.23 19.76
N SER A 7 -17.37 -0.47 20.81
CA SER A 7 -16.56 0.55 21.48
C SER A 7 -15.10 0.58 21.03
N SER A 8 -14.64 -0.43 20.27
CA SER A 8 -13.26 -0.57 19.82
C SER A 8 -13.25 -1.08 18.38
N HIS A 9 -13.41 -0.15 17.43
CA HIS A 9 -13.33 -0.40 15.99
C HIS A 9 -12.69 0.79 15.27
N LEU A 10 -12.27 0.57 14.02
CA LEU A 10 -11.73 1.64 13.18
C LEU A 10 -12.87 2.47 12.60
N ASP A 11 -12.70 3.80 12.63
CA ASP A 11 -13.62 4.71 11.94
C ASP A 11 -13.74 4.32 10.47
N SER A 12 -14.96 4.31 9.97
CA SER A 12 -15.29 3.89 8.61
C SER A 12 -16.40 4.74 8.00
N GLU A 13 -16.34 4.90 6.68
CA GLU A 13 -17.30 5.64 5.87
C GLU A 13 -17.65 4.83 4.62
N CYS A 14 -18.93 4.62 4.36
CA CYS A 14 -19.41 4.00 3.13
C CYS A 14 -19.36 5.04 1.99
N ILE A 15 -18.68 4.71 0.90
CA ILE A 15 -18.53 5.61 -0.26
C ILE A 15 -19.23 5.11 -1.51
N ASP A 16 -19.55 3.82 -1.57
CA ASP A 16 -20.25 3.20 -2.69
C ASP A 16 -21.13 2.06 -2.14
N PRO A 17 -22.35 2.37 -1.71
CA PRO A 17 -23.25 1.37 -1.13
C PRO A 17 -23.62 0.26 -2.13
N GLN A 18 -23.67 0.59 -3.43
CA GLN A 18 -24.07 -0.36 -4.47
C GLN A 18 -23.00 -1.43 -4.70
N ASN A 19 -21.73 -1.05 -4.66
CA ASN A 19 -20.61 -1.96 -4.79
C ASN A 19 -19.98 -2.39 -3.46
N GLY A 20 -20.57 -1.97 -2.34
CA GLY A 20 -20.11 -2.30 -1.00
C GLY A 20 -18.71 -1.79 -0.69
N VAL A 21 -18.33 -0.59 -1.16
CA VAL A 21 -17.00 -0.01 -0.94
C VAL A 21 -17.03 0.97 0.22
N TYR A 22 -16.04 0.83 1.10
CA TYR A 22 -15.88 1.63 2.30
C TYR A 22 -14.46 2.17 2.37
N ILE A 23 -14.32 3.32 3.01
CA ILE A 23 -13.04 3.87 3.46
C ILE A 23 -12.93 3.60 4.96
N VAL A 24 -11.80 3.05 5.39
CA VAL A 24 -11.55 2.70 6.79
C VAL A 24 -10.21 3.30 7.21
N ARG A 25 -10.13 3.81 8.44
CA ARG A 25 -8.85 4.27 8.99
C ARG A 25 -7.87 3.09 9.05
N LYS A 26 -6.61 3.32 8.67
CA LYS A 26 -5.61 2.24 8.67
C LYS A 26 -5.25 1.77 10.08
N SER A 27 -5.26 2.67 11.07
CA SER A 27 -4.88 2.41 12.46
C SER A 27 -5.75 3.22 13.44
N ILE A 28 -5.94 2.72 14.67
CA ILE A 28 -6.67 3.46 15.73
C ILE A 28 -5.88 4.70 16.17
N HIS A 29 -4.55 4.59 16.18
CA HIS A 29 -3.66 5.64 16.66
C HIS A 29 -2.75 6.18 15.54
N GLY A 30 -2.34 7.44 15.70
CA GLY A 30 -1.35 8.10 14.85
C GLY A 30 -1.90 8.70 13.56
N ALA A 31 -1.01 9.37 12.81
CA ALA A 31 -1.32 9.85 11.47
C ALA A 31 -1.61 8.65 10.55
N SER A 32 -2.71 8.72 9.83
CA SER A 32 -3.25 7.57 9.12
C SER A 32 -3.91 8.03 7.83
N THR A 33 -3.32 7.61 6.70
CA THR A 33 -4.01 7.68 5.41
C THR A 33 -5.01 6.53 5.39
N PRO A 34 -6.30 6.80 5.23
CA PRO A 34 -7.30 5.74 5.21
C PRO A 34 -7.14 4.89 3.94
N LEU A 35 -7.67 3.68 4.01
CA LEU A 35 -7.60 2.69 2.94
C LEU A 35 -9.00 2.23 2.54
N HIS A 36 -9.10 1.61 1.38
CA HIS A 36 -10.34 1.04 0.88
C HIS A 36 -10.51 -0.39 1.38
N VAL A 37 -11.74 -0.75 1.67
CA VAL A 37 -12.18 -2.13 1.81
C VAL A 37 -13.48 -2.33 1.04
N GLN A 38 -13.73 -3.54 0.60
CA GLN A 38 -14.94 -3.91 -0.11
C GLN A 38 -15.60 -5.09 0.58
N ILE A 39 -16.90 -4.95 0.87
CA ILE A 39 -17.78 -6.01 1.36
C ILE A 39 -19.04 -5.99 0.49
N LYS A 40 -19.00 -6.76 -0.59
CA LYS A 40 -20.14 -7.04 -1.47
C LYS A 40 -20.45 -8.52 -1.35
N ILE A 41 -21.47 -8.86 -0.56
CA ILE A 41 -21.91 -10.24 -0.32
C ILE A 41 -23.29 -10.52 -0.92
N TRP A 42 -23.74 -9.62 -1.80
CA TRP A 42 -25.02 -9.68 -2.50
C TRP A 42 -24.81 -9.53 -4.01
N GLY A 43 -25.82 -9.94 -4.78
CA GLY A 43 -25.79 -9.92 -6.23
C GLY A 43 -24.91 -11.01 -6.83
N GLU A 44 -24.63 -10.93 -8.13
CA GLU A 44 -23.86 -11.97 -8.84
C GLU A 44 -22.35 -11.89 -8.55
N GLN A 45 -21.85 -10.71 -8.18
CA GLN A 45 -20.43 -10.47 -7.92
C GLN A 45 -20.16 -10.33 -6.43
N HIS A 46 -19.73 -11.43 -5.80
CA HIS A 46 -19.30 -11.43 -4.41
C HIS A 46 -17.82 -11.04 -4.28
N ARG A 47 -17.53 -10.05 -3.42
CA ARG A 47 -16.17 -9.56 -3.18
C ARG A 47 -16.01 -9.09 -1.74
N VAL A 48 -15.10 -9.73 -1.00
CA VAL A 48 -14.71 -9.34 0.37
C VAL A 48 -13.20 -9.19 0.43
N SER A 49 -12.71 -7.95 0.49
CA SER A 49 -11.29 -7.65 0.25
C SER A 49 -10.85 -6.35 0.93
N CYS A 50 -9.61 -6.31 1.42
CA CYS A 50 -8.96 -5.13 1.99
C CYS A 50 -7.84 -4.62 1.06
N GLU A 51 -7.68 -3.31 0.88
CA GLU A 51 -6.59 -2.77 0.06
C GLU A 51 -5.19 -3.11 0.60
N LEU A 52 -5.03 -3.35 1.90
CA LEU A 52 -3.72 -3.60 2.50
C LEU A 52 -3.18 -5.00 2.16
N ASN A 53 -2.00 -5.04 1.52
CA ASN A 53 -1.32 -6.29 1.15
C ASN A 53 -1.09 -7.23 2.34
N GLU A 54 -0.73 -6.70 3.51
CA GLU A 54 -0.57 -7.51 4.73
C GLU A 54 -1.86 -8.24 5.10
N CYS A 55 -3.03 -7.57 4.99
CA CYS A 55 -4.32 -8.19 5.23
C CYS A 55 -4.63 -9.28 4.20
N GLN A 56 -4.27 -9.07 2.94
CA GLN A 56 -4.47 -10.07 1.87
C GLN A 56 -3.61 -11.31 2.11
N THR A 57 -2.33 -11.14 2.41
CA THR A 57 -1.42 -12.24 2.73
C THR A 57 -1.91 -13.01 3.95
N ASN A 58 -2.31 -12.32 5.02
CA ASN A 58 -2.83 -12.95 6.22
C ASN A 58 -4.14 -13.71 5.96
N LYS A 59 -5.02 -13.20 5.10
CA LYS A 59 -6.24 -13.91 4.69
C LYS A 59 -5.91 -15.22 3.98
N VAL A 60 -4.95 -15.22 3.06
CA VAL A 60 -4.50 -16.43 2.35
C VAL A 60 -3.88 -17.44 3.33
N LEU A 61 -3.07 -16.99 4.27
CA LEU A 61 -2.46 -17.86 5.28
C LEU A 61 -3.52 -18.47 6.20
N ALA A 62 -4.45 -17.66 6.72
CA ALA A 62 -5.55 -18.14 7.55
C ALA A 62 -6.39 -19.19 6.81
N TRP A 63 -6.68 -18.96 5.53
CA TRP A 63 -7.42 -19.90 4.68
C TRP A 63 -6.70 -21.25 4.54
N ARG A 64 -5.38 -21.22 4.28
CA ARG A 64 -4.55 -22.45 4.21
C ARG A 64 -4.47 -23.20 5.53
N SER A 65 -4.63 -22.50 6.65
CA SER A 65 -4.67 -23.08 8.00
C SER A 65 -6.07 -23.51 8.45
N GLY A 66 -7.08 -23.49 7.56
CA GLY A 66 -8.44 -23.91 7.86
C GLY A 66 -9.33 -22.84 8.52
N LEU A 67 -8.85 -21.61 8.69
CA LEU A 67 -9.59 -20.49 9.29
C LEU A 67 -10.32 -19.69 8.21
N LEU A 68 -11.39 -20.27 7.66
CA LEU A 68 -12.14 -19.74 6.51
C LEU A 68 -12.83 -18.38 6.76
N SER A 69 -13.21 -18.11 8.02
CA SER A 69 -13.93 -16.90 8.43
C SER A 69 -13.02 -15.76 8.93
N CYS A 70 -11.69 -15.93 8.86
CA CYS A 70 -10.76 -14.93 9.35
C CYS A 70 -10.83 -13.66 8.50
N GLN A 71 -11.25 -12.56 9.12
CA GLN A 71 -11.27 -11.23 8.53
C GLN A 71 -10.25 -10.34 9.23
N CYS A 72 -9.67 -9.39 8.49
CA CYS A 72 -8.83 -8.39 9.11
C CYS A 72 -9.66 -7.37 9.90
N VAL A 73 -8.99 -6.65 10.80
CA VAL A 73 -9.54 -5.57 11.59
C VAL A 73 -10.29 -4.52 10.75
N HIS A 74 -9.80 -4.21 9.55
CA HIS A 74 -10.42 -3.23 8.66
C HIS A 74 -11.78 -3.72 8.14
N LEU A 75 -11.89 -4.98 7.76
CA LEU A 75 -13.16 -5.58 7.30
C LEU A 75 -14.15 -5.72 8.45
N GLN A 76 -13.70 -6.18 9.61
CA GLN A 76 -14.55 -6.31 10.81
C GLN A 76 -15.12 -4.96 11.27
N SER A 77 -14.35 -3.88 11.13
CA SER A 77 -14.78 -2.54 11.54
C SER A 77 -15.94 -2.00 10.68
N VAL A 78 -16.10 -2.47 9.43
CA VAL A 78 -17.19 -2.03 8.54
C VAL A 78 -18.57 -2.40 9.09
N SER A 79 -18.68 -3.48 9.86
CA SER A 79 -19.95 -3.86 10.51
C SER A 79 -20.49 -2.79 11.47
N TYR A 80 -19.64 -1.85 11.89
CA TYR A 80 -20.01 -0.72 12.75
C TYR A 80 -20.11 0.61 11.99
N CYS A 81 -19.94 0.61 10.66
CA CYS A 81 -20.05 1.79 9.82
C CYS A 81 -21.48 2.35 9.84
N LYS A 82 -21.62 3.61 10.23
CA LYS A 82 -22.92 4.34 10.23
C LYS A 82 -22.91 5.55 9.28
N THR A 83 -21.77 5.89 8.73
CA THR A 83 -21.59 7.08 7.89
C THR A 83 -21.68 6.70 6.43
N PHE A 84 -22.60 7.32 5.70
CA PHE A 84 -22.76 7.17 4.26
C PHE A 84 -22.43 8.50 3.60
N LEU A 85 -21.39 8.49 2.78
CA LEU A 85 -20.95 9.68 2.07
C LEU A 85 -21.69 9.79 0.74
N THR A 86 -22.20 10.99 0.48
CA THR A 86 -22.76 11.33 -0.82
C THR A 86 -21.64 11.84 -1.72
N SER A 87 -21.58 11.31 -2.94
CA SER A 87 -20.68 11.82 -3.97
C SER A 87 -21.36 12.96 -4.72
N PRO A 88 -20.76 14.15 -4.84
CA PRO A 88 -21.28 15.18 -5.73
C PRO A 88 -21.19 14.69 -7.18
N SER A 89 -22.23 14.96 -7.98
CA SER A 89 -22.11 14.84 -9.43
C SER A 89 -21.19 15.94 -9.92
N LEU A 90 -19.99 15.57 -10.40
CA LEU A 90 -19.06 16.54 -10.94
C LEU A 90 -19.63 17.13 -12.24
N THR A 91 -19.53 18.45 -12.44
CA THR A 91 -20.18 19.13 -13.57
C THR A 91 -19.17 19.53 -14.63
N GLU A 92 -19.54 19.46 -15.89
CA GLU A 92 -18.66 19.91 -16.98
C GLU A 92 -18.40 21.43 -16.88
N GLU A 93 -19.35 22.19 -16.33
CA GLU A 93 -19.24 23.63 -16.07
C GLU A 93 -18.06 23.94 -15.15
N SER A 94 -17.93 23.22 -14.02
CA SER A 94 -16.81 23.44 -13.10
C SER A 94 -15.47 23.08 -13.75
N LEU A 95 -15.45 22.07 -14.64
CA LEU A 95 -14.25 21.72 -15.38
C LEU A 95 -13.85 22.82 -16.40
N LYS A 96 -14.83 23.41 -17.09
CA LYS A 96 -14.63 24.57 -17.98
C LYS A 96 -14.10 25.78 -17.22
N GLU A 97 -14.59 26.04 -16.01
CA GLU A 97 -14.10 27.13 -15.15
C GLU A 97 -12.65 26.90 -14.71
N MET A 98 -12.27 25.66 -14.39
CA MET A 98 -10.89 25.33 -14.07
C MET A 98 -9.94 25.51 -15.25
N VAL A 99 -10.40 25.21 -16.47
CA VAL A 99 -9.65 25.49 -17.71
C VAL A 99 -9.51 27.00 -17.93
N LYS A 100 -10.59 27.78 -17.77
CA LYS A 100 -10.54 29.26 -17.84
C LYS A 100 -9.55 29.84 -16.82
N SER A 101 -9.47 29.22 -15.65
CA SER A 101 -8.56 29.57 -14.56
C SER A 101 -7.15 28.98 -14.73
N LYS A 102 -6.84 28.40 -15.89
CA LYS A 102 -5.54 27.81 -16.27
C LYS A 102 -5.04 26.68 -15.35
N TRP A 103 -5.93 26.02 -14.61
CA TRP A 103 -5.58 24.82 -13.85
C TRP A 103 -5.41 23.60 -14.74
N PHE A 104 -6.15 23.53 -15.85
CA PHE A 104 -6.13 22.43 -16.82
C PHE A 104 -6.01 22.93 -18.26
N GLY A 105 -5.45 22.09 -19.12
CA GLY A 105 -5.50 22.28 -20.57
C GLY A 105 -6.88 21.93 -21.13
N GLN A 106 -7.27 22.59 -22.23
CA GLN A 106 -8.55 22.37 -22.92
C GLN A 106 -8.72 20.91 -23.39
N ASP A 107 -7.60 20.25 -23.74
CA ASP A 107 -7.53 18.86 -24.17
C ASP A 107 -8.03 17.87 -23.11
N LYS A 108 -8.03 18.28 -21.83
CA LYS A 108 -8.40 17.41 -20.70
C LYS A 108 -9.90 17.33 -20.44
N ILE A 109 -10.71 18.26 -20.97
CA ILE A 109 -12.16 18.30 -20.69
C ILE A 109 -12.81 16.99 -21.12
N LYS A 110 -12.66 16.62 -22.40
CA LYS A 110 -13.24 15.40 -22.96
C LYS A 110 -12.80 14.16 -22.18
N GLN A 111 -11.51 14.09 -21.84
CA GLN A 111 -10.93 12.95 -21.11
C GLN A 111 -11.60 12.73 -19.74
N TYR A 112 -11.88 13.78 -18.97
CA TYR A 112 -12.48 13.62 -17.63
C TYR A 112 -13.99 13.44 -17.67
N VAL A 113 -14.67 14.04 -18.67
CA VAL A 113 -16.09 13.77 -18.94
C VAL A 113 -16.29 12.30 -19.31
N ASP A 114 -15.46 11.74 -20.19
CA ASP A 114 -15.53 10.33 -20.59
C ASP A 114 -15.31 9.40 -19.38
N ARG A 115 -14.40 9.76 -18.46
CA ARG A 115 -14.19 9.01 -17.21
C ARG A 115 -15.36 9.09 -16.25
N GLN A 116 -16.04 10.22 -16.18
CA GLN A 116 -17.25 10.35 -15.36
C GLN A 116 -18.36 9.45 -15.89
N LYS A 117 -18.57 9.43 -17.21
CA LYS A 117 -19.53 8.53 -17.85
C LYS A 117 -19.21 7.06 -17.56
N LEU A 118 -17.95 6.67 -17.71
CA LEU A 118 -17.51 5.31 -17.41
C LEU A 118 -17.77 4.92 -15.95
N ALA A 119 -17.58 5.85 -14.99
CA ALA A 119 -17.92 5.58 -13.59
C ALA A 119 -19.44 5.39 -13.40
N GLN A 120 -20.25 6.20 -14.09
CA GLN A 120 -21.72 6.12 -14.05
C GLN A 120 -22.24 4.81 -14.67
N GLU A 121 -21.65 4.35 -15.78
CA GLU A 121 -21.97 3.07 -16.43
C GLU A 121 -21.76 1.88 -15.46
N GLU A 122 -20.69 1.94 -14.67
CA GLU A 122 -20.37 0.95 -13.63
C GLU A 122 -21.13 1.19 -12.30
N ASN A 123 -22.06 2.15 -12.29
CA ASN A 123 -22.81 2.59 -11.12
C ASN A 123 -21.91 2.90 -9.91
N ALA A 124 -20.76 3.50 -10.17
CA ALA A 124 -19.75 3.84 -9.18
C ALA A 124 -19.55 5.37 -9.14
N PRO A 125 -19.44 6.00 -7.95
CA PRO A 125 -19.12 7.41 -7.88
C PRO A 125 -17.70 7.67 -8.38
N LEU A 126 -17.51 8.64 -9.29
CA LEU A 126 -16.18 8.96 -9.83
C LEU A 126 -15.19 9.39 -8.74
N SER A 127 -15.64 10.17 -7.76
CA SER A 127 -14.80 10.60 -6.65
C SER A 127 -15.60 10.93 -5.39
N VAL A 128 -15.02 10.67 -4.22
CA VAL A 128 -15.62 10.90 -2.90
C VAL A 128 -14.56 11.40 -1.93
N GLU A 129 -14.82 12.51 -1.23
CA GLU A 129 -13.96 13.01 -0.16
C GLU A 129 -14.26 12.30 1.18
N SER A 130 -13.21 11.83 1.85
CA SER A 130 -13.29 11.20 3.17
C SER A 130 -13.01 12.19 4.30
N LYS A 131 -13.69 12.00 5.44
CA LYS A 131 -13.55 12.84 6.64
C LYS A 131 -12.74 12.17 7.76
N ILE A 132 -12.39 10.89 7.65
CA ILE A 132 -11.78 10.11 8.76
C ILE A 132 -10.24 10.06 8.76
N GLY A 133 -9.58 10.79 7.86
CA GLY A 133 -8.13 10.81 7.72
C GLY A 133 -7.38 11.74 8.69
N ILE A 134 -6.12 11.41 8.98
CA ILE A 134 -5.26 12.16 9.92
C ILE A 134 -3.91 12.47 9.26
N PRO A 135 -3.39 13.70 9.33
CA PRO A 135 -3.90 14.86 10.08
C PRO A 135 -5.07 15.59 9.38
N PRO A 136 -5.86 16.40 10.11
CA PRO A 136 -6.97 17.20 9.54
C PRO A 136 -6.53 18.22 8.47
N SER A 137 -5.24 18.55 8.42
CA SER A 137 -4.68 19.38 7.36
C SER A 137 -4.56 18.66 6.01
N LYS A 138 -4.78 17.34 5.97
CA LYS A 138 -4.82 16.58 4.73
C LYS A 138 -6.26 16.22 4.37
N ARG A 139 -6.62 16.47 3.12
CA ARG A 139 -7.85 15.98 2.51
C ARG A 139 -7.56 14.68 1.78
N PHE A 140 -8.49 13.74 1.86
CA PHE A 140 -8.36 12.41 1.25
C PHE A 140 -9.52 12.20 0.30
N ILE A 141 -9.22 11.92 -0.95
CA ILE A 141 -10.20 11.78 -2.03
C ILE A 141 -10.01 10.40 -2.64
N SER A 142 -11.04 9.57 -2.51
CA SER A 142 -11.13 8.30 -3.23
C SER A 142 -11.53 8.59 -4.67
N VAL A 143 -10.76 8.10 -5.64
CA VAL A 143 -11.00 8.28 -7.07
C VAL A 143 -11.23 6.92 -7.72
N TYR A 144 -12.31 6.79 -8.50
CA TYR A 144 -12.61 5.60 -9.28
C TYR A 144 -11.60 5.38 -10.41
N LYS A 145 -11.13 4.14 -10.53
CA LYS A 145 -10.20 3.70 -11.57
C LYS A 145 -10.56 2.24 -11.91
N PRO A 146 -11.16 1.96 -13.07
CA PRO A 146 -11.67 0.63 -13.41
C PRO A 146 -10.58 -0.45 -13.64
N ASN A 147 -9.31 -0.06 -13.74
CA ASN A 147 -8.22 -0.98 -14.05
C ASN A 147 -7.44 -1.34 -12.78
N ILE A 148 -7.38 -2.63 -12.48
CA ILE A 148 -6.55 -3.18 -11.41
C ILE A 148 -5.08 -2.82 -11.67
N SER A 149 -4.42 -2.33 -10.63
CA SER A 149 -2.98 -2.04 -10.63
C SER A 149 -2.41 -2.31 -9.25
N TYR A 150 -1.08 -2.36 -9.11
CA TYR A 150 -0.45 -2.65 -7.80
C TYR A 150 -0.84 -1.66 -6.69
N TYR A 151 -1.27 -0.45 -7.06
CA TYR A 151 -1.72 0.62 -6.16
C TYR A 151 -3.24 0.85 -6.16
N SER A 152 -4.01 0.00 -6.85
CA SER A 152 -5.46 0.09 -6.97
C SER A 152 -6.02 -1.30 -7.20
N ILE A 153 -6.26 -2.00 -6.09
CA ILE A 153 -6.74 -3.38 -6.12
C ILE A 153 -8.28 -3.41 -6.13
N LEU A 154 -8.93 -2.40 -5.55
CA LEU A 154 -10.40 -2.32 -5.40
C LEU A 154 -11.02 -1.27 -6.34
N ASP A 155 -10.42 -1.07 -7.51
CA ASP A 155 -10.91 -0.14 -8.55
C ASP A 155 -11.01 1.32 -8.07
N ARG A 156 -10.24 1.63 -7.03
CA ARG A 156 -10.18 2.92 -6.32
C ARG A 156 -8.74 3.27 -6.01
N VAL A 157 -8.44 4.57 -6.01
CA VAL A 157 -7.14 5.12 -5.60
C VAL A 157 -7.35 6.21 -4.57
N MET A 158 -6.60 6.17 -3.47
CA MET A 158 -6.62 7.22 -2.46
C MET A 158 -5.65 8.34 -2.85
N VAL A 159 -6.17 9.52 -3.16
CA VAL A 159 -5.38 10.74 -3.40
C VAL A 159 -5.41 11.59 -2.13
N SER A 160 -4.26 12.12 -1.73
CA SER A 160 -4.17 13.03 -0.59
C SER A 160 -3.67 14.41 -1.00
N TYR A 161 -4.27 15.44 -0.40
CA TYR A 161 -3.92 16.84 -0.59
C TYR A 161 -3.58 17.48 0.75
N ASP A 162 -2.34 17.95 0.91
CA ASP A 162 -1.90 18.68 2.10
C ASP A 162 -2.20 20.17 1.92
N THR A 163 -3.19 20.69 2.66
CA THR A 163 -3.64 22.08 2.54
C THR A 163 -2.62 23.08 3.07
N LYS A 164 -1.69 22.66 3.95
CA LYS A 164 -0.64 23.54 4.49
C LYS A 164 0.53 23.67 3.53
N LYS A 165 0.94 22.54 2.92
CA LYS A 165 2.09 22.51 2.00
C LYS A 165 1.71 22.70 0.55
N ASN A 166 0.41 22.72 0.23
CA ASN A 166 -0.10 22.69 -1.15
C ASN A 166 0.49 21.51 -1.96
N LEU A 167 0.60 20.33 -1.33
CA LEU A 167 1.21 19.16 -1.95
C LEU A 167 0.18 18.07 -2.24
N TRP A 168 0.25 17.53 -3.45
CA TRP A 168 -0.62 16.45 -3.94
C TRP A 168 0.13 15.13 -4.01
N HIS A 169 -0.42 14.10 -3.38
CA HIS A 169 0.14 12.76 -3.39
C HIS A 169 -0.85 11.75 -4.01
N CYS A 170 -0.37 10.98 -4.98
CA CYS A 170 -1.07 9.83 -5.55
C CYS A 170 -0.12 8.62 -5.50
N PRO A 171 -0.54 7.45 -5.03
CA PRO A 171 0.25 6.22 -5.11
C PRO A 171 0.75 5.88 -6.53
N CYS A 172 0.03 6.34 -7.55
CA CYS A 172 0.30 6.11 -8.96
C CYS A 172 1.46 6.92 -9.56
N ALA A 173 1.88 8.01 -8.91
CA ALA A 173 2.83 8.97 -9.47
C ALA A 173 3.70 9.57 -8.37
N LYS A 174 4.98 9.80 -8.66
CA LYS A 174 5.88 10.53 -7.76
C LYS A 174 5.27 11.89 -7.39
N THR A 175 5.59 12.40 -6.20
CA THR A 175 4.94 13.55 -5.55
C THR A 175 4.80 14.78 -6.45
N LEU A 176 5.78 15.03 -7.33
CA LEU A 176 5.82 16.22 -8.20
C LEU A 176 5.19 16.05 -9.58
N ARG A 177 4.85 14.81 -10.01
CA ARG A 177 4.22 14.60 -11.33
C ARG A 177 2.70 14.64 -11.21
N SER A 178 2.07 15.42 -12.07
CA SER A 178 0.62 15.40 -12.22
C SER A 178 0.15 14.09 -12.88
N CYS A 179 -1.00 13.60 -12.45
CA CYS A 179 -1.60 12.36 -12.95
C CYS A 179 -3.12 12.52 -13.00
N THR A 180 -3.80 11.66 -13.75
CA THR A 180 -5.26 11.76 -13.87
C THR A 180 -5.98 11.68 -12.52
N HIS A 181 -5.52 10.86 -11.57
CA HIS A 181 -6.17 10.77 -10.25
C HIS A 181 -6.04 12.09 -9.47
N LYS A 182 -4.87 12.75 -9.52
CA LYS A 182 -4.67 14.09 -8.93
C LYS A 182 -5.59 15.11 -9.59
N TYR A 183 -5.74 15.06 -10.92
CA TYR A 183 -6.63 15.96 -11.65
C TYR A 183 -8.10 15.79 -11.28
N ILE A 184 -8.60 14.55 -11.21
CA ILE A 184 -9.98 14.26 -10.77
C ILE A 184 -10.19 14.73 -9.33
N ALA A 185 -9.21 14.50 -8.44
CA ALA A 185 -9.29 14.99 -7.06
C ALA A 185 -9.26 16.52 -6.97
N LYS A 186 -8.46 17.20 -7.81
CA LYS A 186 -8.46 18.67 -7.95
C LYS A 186 -9.84 19.17 -8.41
N TRP A 187 -10.43 18.52 -9.43
CA TRP A 187 -11.76 18.85 -9.93
C TRP A 187 -12.84 18.68 -8.84
N HIS A 188 -12.80 17.57 -8.10
CA HIS A 188 -13.69 17.34 -6.97
C HIS A 188 -13.60 18.46 -5.93
N LEU A 189 -12.38 18.75 -5.45
CA LEU A 189 -12.19 19.78 -4.42
C LEU A 189 -12.53 21.18 -4.95
N PHE A 190 -12.31 21.47 -6.24
CA PHE A 190 -12.69 22.76 -6.81
C PHE A 190 -14.20 22.97 -6.76
N GLN A 191 -14.98 21.93 -7.06
CA GLN A 191 -16.43 22.01 -7.01
C GLN A 191 -16.98 22.06 -5.58
N VAL A 192 -16.41 21.29 -4.65
CA VAL A 192 -16.93 21.18 -3.26
C VAL A 192 -16.37 22.28 -2.36
N ASN A 193 -15.12 22.70 -2.56
CA ASN A 193 -14.42 23.70 -1.75
C ASN A 193 -13.62 24.69 -2.64
N PRO A 194 -14.31 25.54 -3.43
CA PRO A 194 -13.65 26.50 -4.33
C PRO A 194 -12.65 27.42 -3.65
N GLU A 195 -12.89 27.76 -2.37
CA GLU A 195 -12.02 28.64 -1.56
C GLU A 195 -10.58 28.12 -1.40
N LEU A 196 -10.36 26.80 -1.54
CA LEU A 196 -9.02 26.23 -1.50
C LEU A 196 -8.18 26.62 -2.72
N PHE A 197 -8.81 26.94 -3.84
CA PHE A 197 -8.14 27.26 -5.10
C PHE A 197 -7.94 28.76 -5.32
N ARG A 198 -8.67 29.61 -4.58
CA ARG A 198 -8.44 31.07 -4.58
C ARG A 198 -7.10 31.46 -3.93
N LYS A 199 -6.58 30.64 -3.03
CA LYS A 199 -5.36 30.91 -2.24
C LYS A 199 -4.06 30.43 -2.90
N VAL A 200 -4.14 29.73 -4.03
CA VAL A 200 -3.00 29.00 -4.59
C VAL A 200 -2.70 29.52 -6.00
N GLN A 201 -1.67 30.36 -6.15
CA GLN A 201 -1.01 30.52 -7.45
C GLN A 201 -0.12 29.28 -7.69
N SER A 202 -0.35 28.60 -8.81
CA SER A 202 0.21 27.29 -9.13
C SER A 202 1.75 27.29 -9.20
N THR A 203 2.41 26.55 -8.30
CA THR A 203 3.87 26.30 -8.32
C THR A 203 4.30 25.18 -9.26
N GLU A 204 3.37 24.45 -9.88
CA GLU A 204 3.71 23.23 -10.64
C GLU A 204 4.32 23.49 -12.04
N SER A 205 4.35 24.74 -12.55
CA SER A 205 4.84 25.02 -13.92
C SER A 205 6.33 25.36 -14.04
N ALA A 206 7.05 25.55 -12.92
CA ALA A 206 8.41 26.12 -12.95
C ALA A 206 9.56 25.12 -12.73
N GLU A 207 9.28 23.87 -12.34
CA GLU A 207 10.32 22.98 -11.77
C GLU A 207 10.64 21.74 -12.64
N GLU A 208 10.19 21.68 -13.90
CA GLU A 208 10.49 20.56 -14.80
C GLU A 208 11.96 20.49 -15.29
N PHE A 209 12.84 21.42 -14.87
CA PHE A 209 14.19 21.55 -15.44
C PHE A 209 15.40 21.22 -14.56
N GLN A 210 15.25 20.72 -13.32
CA GLN A 210 16.41 20.56 -12.41
C GLN A 210 16.52 19.23 -11.68
N ALA A 211 15.96 18.14 -12.22
CA ALA A 211 16.15 16.80 -11.66
C ALA A 211 17.22 15.97 -12.40
N THR A 212 18.36 16.59 -12.72
CA THR A 212 19.57 15.89 -13.17
C THR A 212 20.78 16.50 -12.49
N ALA A 213 21.11 15.95 -11.32
CA ALA A 213 22.45 15.88 -10.71
C ALA A 213 22.27 15.73 -9.20
N MET A 214 22.47 14.51 -8.70
CA MET A 214 23.11 14.21 -7.42
C MET A 214 23.12 12.67 -7.29
N GLU A 215 24.04 12.07 -8.03
CA GLU A 215 24.60 10.75 -7.71
C GLU A 215 26.08 10.97 -7.42
N GLU A 216 26.48 10.80 -6.16
CA GLU A 216 27.82 10.40 -5.69
C GLU A 216 27.54 9.67 -4.37
N SER A 217 27.56 8.33 -4.39
CA SER A 217 28.72 7.44 -4.19
C SER A 217 29.11 7.32 -2.71
N ASP A 218 28.71 6.19 -2.13
CA ASP A 218 29.49 5.55 -1.07
C ASP A 218 29.55 4.06 -1.41
N GLU A 219 30.71 3.65 -1.92
CA GLU A 219 31.04 2.28 -2.29
C GLU A 219 31.34 1.47 -1.02
N SER A 220 30.28 0.97 -0.40
CA SER A 220 30.35 -0.27 0.35
C SER A 220 29.31 -1.21 -0.24
N GLU A 221 29.68 -2.46 -0.53
CA GLU A 221 28.79 -3.45 -1.14
C GLU A 221 27.51 -3.63 -0.30
N THR A 222 26.48 -2.83 -0.62
CA THR A 222 25.33 -2.65 0.26
C THR A 222 24.31 -3.75 -0.04
N TYR A 223 24.01 -4.56 0.97
CA TYR A 223 22.82 -5.39 0.96
C TYR A 223 21.56 -4.52 1.19
N PRO A 224 20.46 -4.74 0.46
CA PRO A 224 20.30 -5.70 -0.63
C PRO A 224 20.93 -5.21 -1.93
N THR A 225 21.50 -6.15 -2.70
CA THR A 225 22.06 -5.86 -4.02
C THR A 225 21.01 -5.24 -4.95
N LYS A 226 21.39 -4.18 -5.67
CA LYS A 226 20.54 -3.53 -6.67
C LYS A 226 20.63 -4.20 -8.05
N ASP A 227 21.51 -5.19 -8.20
CA ASP A 227 21.70 -5.94 -9.44
C ASP A 227 20.54 -6.91 -9.67
N VAL A 228 19.77 -6.66 -10.73
CA VAL A 228 18.59 -7.45 -11.10
C VAL A 228 18.93 -8.92 -11.39
N SER A 229 20.11 -9.20 -11.96
CA SER A 229 20.55 -10.56 -12.25
C SER A 229 20.82 -11.33 -10.95
N LYS A 230 21.52 -10.69 -10.00
CA LYS A 230 21.78 -11.27 -8.67
C LYS A 230 20.49 -11.47 -7.87
N VAL A 231 19.56 -10.51 -7.90
CA VAL A 231 18.25 -10.64 -7.27
C VAL A 231 17.47 -11.82 -7.85
N LYS A 232 17.47 -11.98 -9.18
CA LYS A 232 16.81 -13.11 -9.84
C LYS A 232 17.41 -14.45 -9.38
N SER A 233 18.73 -14.55 -9.35
CA SER A 233 19.44 -15.75 -8.86
C SER A 233 19.10 -16.07 -7.40
N MET A 234 19.03 -15.06 -6.52
CA MET A 234 18.64 -15.24 -5.12
C MET A 234 17.21 -15.77 -4.99
N VAL A 235 16.28 -15.24 -5.79
CA VAL A 235 14.88 -15.69 -5.79
C VAL A 235 14.78 -17.15 -6.26
N GLU A 236 15.48 -17.51 -7.32
CA GLU A 236 15.53 -18.90 -7.83
C GLU A 236 16.07 -19.87 -6.77
N TYR A 237 17.18 -19.50 -6.10
CA TYR A 237 17.74 -20.29 -4.99
C TYR A 237 16.74 -20.50 -3.85
N ILE A 238 16.03 -19.45 -3.42
CA ILE A 238 15.03 -19.54 -2.34
C ILE A 238 13.89 -20.49 -2.73
N LEU A 239 13.38 -20.37 -3.96
CA LEU A 239 12.27 -21.20 -4.45
C LEU A 239 12.65 -22.68 -4.53
N MET A 240 13.90 -22.97 -4.91
CA MET A 240 14.40 -24.34 -5.05
C MET A 240 14.78 -24.98 -3.71
N ASN A 241 15.49 -24.24 -2.84
CA ASN A 241 16.21 -24.82 -1.70
C ASN A 241 15.66 -24.40 -0.33
N LYS A 242 14.87 -23.32 -0.25
CA LYS A 242 14.31 -22.81 1.02
C LYS A 242 12.80 -23.05 1.15
N LYS A 243 12.25 -23.95 0.33
CA LYS A 243 10.83 -24.31 0.40
C LYS A 243 10.54 -25.07 1.69
N LEU A 244 9.58 -24.58 2.46
CA LEU A 244 9.12 -25.29 3.66
C LEU A 244 8.55 -26.66 3.25
N PRO A 245 9.03 -27.76 3.87
CA PRO A 245 8.51 -29.09 3.57
C PRO A 245 7.02 -29.18 3.96
N SER A 246 6.25 -29.98 3.20
CA SER A 246 4.82 -30.19 3.46
C SER A 246 4.53 -30.82 4.82
N THR A 247 5.53 -31.47 5.43
CA THR A 247 5.48 -31.97 6.79
C THR A 247 6.67 -31.40 7.54
N ILE A 248 6.40 -30.53 8.52
CA ILE A 248 7.45 -29.93 9.35
C ILE A 248 8.06 -31.02 10.23
N PRO A 249 9.38 -31.28 10.15
CA PRO A 249 10.08 -32.24 10.99
C PRO A 249 9.85 -31.98 12.48
N ASN A 250 9.72 -33.04 13.28
CA ASN A 250 9.39 -32.94 14.70
C ASN A 250 10.42 -32.13 15.51
N HIS A 251 11.70 -32.14 15.12
CA HIS A 251 12.74 -31.37 15.78
C HIS A 251 12.64 -29.85 15.52
N LEU A 252 11.93 -29.42 14.47
CA LEU A 252 11.62 -28.01 14.18
C LEU A 252 10.27 -27.58 14.79
N ARG A 253 9.50 -28.52 15.35
CA ARG A 253 8.30 -28.22 16.13
C ARG A 253 8.75 -27.86 17.53
N LEU A 254 8.86 -26.57 17.82
CA LEU A 254 9.12 -26.10 19.17
C LEU A 254 8.05 -26.66 20.12
N SER A 255 8.47 -27.47 21.10
CA SER A 255 7.61 -27.86 22.22
C SER A 255 7.21 -26.59 22.96
N SER A 256 5.94 -26.49 23.36
CA SER A 256 5.32 -25.32 24.00
C SER A 256 5.98 -24.86 25.31
N VAL A 257 7.02 -25.55 25.75
CA VAL A 257 7.75 -25.34 27.01
C VAL A 257 8.93 -24.36 26.85
N TYR A 258 9.51 -24.20 25.66
CA TYR A 258 10.65 -23.29 25.45
C TYR A 258 10.23 -22.02 24.72
N LYS A 259 10.08 -20.91 25.48
CA LYS A 259 9.69 -19.58 24.99
C LYS A 259 10.85 -18.72 24.51
N GLU A 260 12.07 -19.24 24.49
CA GLU A 260 13.25 -18.44 24.18
C GLU A 260 13.53 -18.49 22.68
N PHE A 261 13.26 -17.36 22.02
CA PHE A 261 13.62 -17.15 20.63
C PHE A 261 15.14 -16.99 20.52
N PRO A 262 15.75 -17.47 19.42
CA PRO A 262 17.18 -17.29 19.20
C PRO A 262 17.54 -15.81 19.14
N GLN A 263 18.57 -15.41 19.88
CA GLN A 263 19.11 -14.05 19.86
C GLN A 263 19.90 -13.75 18.57
N HIS A 264 20.37 -14.80 17.89
CA HIS A 264 21.13 -14.69 16.65
C HIS A 264 20.52 -15.61 15.60
N LEU A 265 20.18 -15.06 14.43
CA LEU A 265 19.75 -15.83 13.27
C LEU A 265 20.97 -16.01 12.35
N ILE A 266 21.54 -17.21 12.40
CA ILE A 266 22.72 -17.61 11.63
C ILE A 266 22.27 -18.62 10.58
N PRO A 267 22.57 -18.43 9.28
CA PRO A 267 22.31 -19.46 8.28
C PRO A 267 23.12 -20.72 8.58
N ASP A 268 22.50 -21.89 8.43
CA ASP A 268 23.20 -23.18 8.62
C ASP A 268 24.03 -23.59 7.39
N GLU A 269 23.88 -22.89 6.27
CA GLU A 269 24.64 -23.18 5.05
C GLU A 269 26.12 -22.82 5.21
N THR A 270 26.99 -23.80 5.02
CA THR A 270 28.45 -23.60 5.03
C THR A 270 29.08 -23.66 3.63
N MET A 271 28.28 -23.97 2.60
CA MET A 271 28.73 -24.18 1.22
C MET A 271 27.92 -23.36 0.22
N CYS A 272 28.59 -22.86 -0.81
CA CYS A 272 27.95 -22.15 -1.91
C CYS A 272 27.24 -23.12 -2.85
N TYR A 273 25.94 -22.89 -3.08
CA TYR A 273 25.12 -23.70 -4.00
C TYR A 273 25.26 -23.33 -5.48
N HIS A 274 25.99 -22.25 -5.79
CA HIS A 274 26.21 -21.80 -7.16
C HIS A 274 27.58 -22.20 -7.72
N CYS A 275 28.58 -22.38 -6.85
CA CYS A 275 29.92 -22.78 -7.27
C CYS A 275 29.98 -24.30 -7.43
N SER A 276 30.54 -24.76 -8.54
CA SER A 276 30.65 -26.19 -8.88
C SER A 276 31.59 -26.98 -7.96
N ASP A 277 32.46 -26.28 -7.21
CA ASP A 277 33.57 -26.88 -6.45
C ASP A 277 33.36 -26.93 -4.93
N CYS A 278 32.10 -26.98 -4.46
CA CYS A 278 31.81 -27.03 -3.02
C CYS A 278 32.51 -25.93 -2.20
N THR A 279 32.59 -24.72 -2.77
CA THR A 279 33.27 -23.59 -2.14
C THR A 279 32.66 -23.28 -0.78
N PHE A 280 33.49 -23.25 0.26
CA PHE A 280 33.06 -22.86 1.61
C PHE A 280 32.67 -21.38 1.66
N LEU A 281 31.57 -21.09 2.33
CA LEU A 281 31.14 -19.72 2.60
C LEU A 281 32.03 -19.09 3.67
N SER A 282 32.15 -17.76 3.66
CA SER A 282 32.90 -17.00 4.68
C SER A 282 32.28 -17.19 6.06
N ASP A 283 32.86 -16.62 7.12
CA ASP A 283 32.12 -16.52 8.39
C ASP A 283 30.87 -15.63 8.24
N PRO A 284 29.80 -15.86 9.03
CA PRO A 284 28.61 -15.02 9.02
C PRO A 284 28.92 -13.57 9.43
N VAL A 285 28.50 -12.62 8.63
CA VAL A 285 28.62 -11.17 8.86
C VAL A 285 27.30 -10.61 9.39
N CYS A 286 27.38 -9.73 10.38
CA CYS A 286 26.20 -9.15 11.02
C CYS A 286 25.55 -8.11 10.09
N ILE A 287 24.37 -8.40 9.55
CA ILE A 287 23.59 -7.49 8.72
C ILE A 287 22.94 -6.40 9.58
N THR A 288 22.36 -6.79 10.71
CA THR A 288 21.70 -5.86 11.64
C THR A 288 21.63 -6.44 13.04
N ARG A 289 21.74 -5.57 14.06
CA ARG A 289 21.53 -5.91 15.48
C ARG A 289 20.13 -5.55 15.97
N GLU A 290 19.28 -5.05 15.08
CA GLU A 290 17.92 -4.59 15.38
C GLU A 290 16.84 -5.48 14.74
N ALA A 291 17.17 -6.74 14.49
CA ALA A 291 16.22 -7.67 13.91
C ALA A 291 15.05 -7.92 14.89
N LYS A 292 13.85 -8.06 14.31
CA LYS A 292 12.62 -8.32 15.05
C LYS A 292 12.00 -9.60 14.51
N ILE A 293 11.65 -10.52 15.41
CA ILE A 293 10.97 -11.77 15.04
C ILE A 293 9.47 -11.52 15.13
N LEU A 294 8.79 -11.62 13.99
CA LEU A 294 7.33 -11.53 13.93
C LEU A 294 6.73 -12.92 14.13
N THR A 295 5.87 -13.04 15.14
CA THR A 295 5.10 -14.27 15.42
C THR A 295 3.62 -13.98 15.27
N THR A 296 2.79 -15.02 15.26
CA THR A 296 1.32 -14.88 15.28
C THR A 296 0.81 -14.21 16.55
N THR A 297 1.58 -14.22 17.65
CA THR A 297 1.19 -13.70 18.97
C THR A 297 1.82 -12.36 19.34
N GLY A 298 2.78 -11.85 18.55
CA GLY A 298 3.46 -10.60 18.84
C GLY A 298 4.82 -10.45 18.16
N ILE A 299 5.53 -9.38 18.49
CA ILE A 299 6.87 -9.07 17.99
C ILE A 299 7.87 -9.27 19.13
N VAL A 300 8.91 -10.07 18.87
CA VAL A 300 10.04 -10.23 19.79
C VAL A 300 11.18 -9.33 19.32
N GLN A 301 11.68 -8.48 20.22
CA GLN A 301 12.74 -7.51 19.94
C GLN A 301 14.08 -8.01 20.50
N GLY A 302 15.19 -7.73 19.81
CA GLY A 302 16.54 -7.94 20.33
C GLY A 302 17.37 -9.01 19.63
N GLY A 303 17.10 -9.33 18.36
CA GLY A 303 17.89 -10.30 17.60
C GLY A 303 18.94 -9.65 16.68
N SER A 304 20.08 -10.30 16.46
CA SER A 304 20.95 -9.95 15.32
C SER A 304 20.75 -10.91 14.15
N LEU A 305 20.66 -10.37 12.94
CA LEU A 305 20.61 -11.12 11.71
C LEU A 305 22.03 -11.19 11.11
N LEU A 306 22.52 -12.41 10.88
CA LEU A 306 23.81 -12.67 10.28
C LEU A 306 23.63 -13.30 8.88
N GLN A 307 24.55 -13.05 7.97
CA GLN A 307 24.59 -13.66 6.63
C GLN A 307 26.03 -13.90 6.20
N HIS A 308 26.28 -14.98 5.48
CA HIS A 308 27.56 -15.21 4.82
C HIS A 308 27.73 -14.27 3.61
N LEU A 309 28.90 -13.63 3.49
CA LEU A 309 29.25 -12.88 2.28
C LEU A 309 29.70 -13.88 1.20
N PHE A 310 29.19 -13.71 -0.02
CA PHE A 310 29.71 -14.40 -1.19
C PHE A 310 30.95 -13.64 -1.67
N TYR A 311 32.15 -14.13 -1.33
CA TYR A 311 33.35 -13.70 -2.04
C TYR A 311 33.35 -14.39 -3.41
N PHE A 312 32.97 -13.66 -4.45
CA PHE A 312 33.40 -14.03 -5.79
C PHE A 312 34.89 -13.72 -5.86
N ASN A 313 35.74 -14.75 -5.71
CA ASN A 313 37.13 -14.62 -6.13
C ASN A 313 37.11 -14.42 -7.65
N TYR A 314 37.44 -13.21 -8.07
CA TYR A 314 37.77 -12.94 -9.46
C TYR A 314 39.20 -13.42 -9.72
N GLU A 315 39.34 -14.47 -10.51
CA GLU A 315 40.45 -14.65 -11.43
C GLU A 315 39.92 -14.56 -12.87
#